data_AF-A0A443R9P1-F1
#
_entry.id   AF-A0A443R9P1-F1
#
_cell.length_a   1.000
_cell.length_b   1.000
_cell.length_c   1.000
_cell.angle_alpha   90.00
_cell.angle_beta   90.00
_cell.angle_gamma   90.00
#
_symmetry.space_group_name_H-M   'P 1'
#
loop_
_entity.id
_entity.type
_entity.pdbx_description
1 polymer ?
#
loop_
_entity_poly.entity_id
_entity_poly.type
_entity_poly.pdbx_seq_one_letter_code
_entity_poly.pdbx_strand_id
1 'polypeptide(L)' 'QLTYRIVFAVSAGSERKGPIFLREPPHRIDFSNSTGAIVPCIASGTPNPQVTWYTRGGLPISEVAGLR' A
#
# COMPACT_ATOMS: atom_id res chain seq x y z
N GLN A 1 -11.39 -39.78 -38.68
CA GLN A 1 -11.88 -39.32 -37.36
C GLN A 1 -10.86 -38.34 -36.81
N LEU A 2 -11.17 -37.05 -36.75
CA LEU A 2 -10.28 -36.07 -36.14
C LEU A 2 -10.53 -36.04 -34.64
N THR A 3 -9.58 -36.54 -33.86
CA THR A 3 -9.61 -36.47 -32.39
C THR A 3 -9.09 -35.10 -31.95
N TYR A 4 -10.00 -34.20 -31.56
CA TYR A 4 -9.62 -32.93 -30.96
C TYR A 4 -9.15 -33.13 -29.52
N ARG A 5 -7.94 -32.64 -29.19
CA ARG A 5 -7.43 -32.59 -27.82
C ARG A 5 -7.67 -31.20 -27.26
N ILE A 6 -8.65 -31.06 -26.37
CA ILE A 6 -8.86 -29.82 -25.63
C ILE A 6 -7.81 -29.78 -24.52
N VAL A 7 -6.86 -28.85 -24.64
CA VAL A 7 -5.85 -28.58 -23.61
C VAL A 7 -6.34 -27.39 -22.81
N PHE A 8 -6.73 -27.62 -21.56
CA PHE A 8 -7.01 -26.53 -20.62
C PHE A 8 -5.68 -26.04 -20.06
N ALA A 9 -5.28 -24.82 -20.41
CA ALA A 9 -4.20 -24.13 -19.73
C ALA A 9 -4.74 -23.57 -18.42
N VAL A 10 -4.38 -24.17 -17.28
CA VAL A 10 -4.59 -23.54 -15.98
C VAL A 10 -3.57 -22.41 -15.87
N SER A 11 -4.01 -21.17 -16.07
CA SER A 11 -3.20 -20.03 -15.63
C SER A 11 -3.22 -20.04 -14.11
N ALA A 12 -2.04 -19.98 -13.50
CA ALA A 12 -1.93 -19.72 -12.07
C ALA A 12 -2.49 -18.31 -11.83
N GLY A 13 -3.79 -18.23 -11.52
CA GLY A 13 -4.43 -16.98 -11.13
C GLY A 13 -3.71 -16.48 -9.88
N SER A 14 -3.07 -15.32 -9.98
CA SER A 14 -2.42 -14.66 -8.85
C SER A 14 -3.40 -14.64 -7.67
N GLU A 15 -3.06 -15.37 -6.60
CA GLU A 15 -3.85 -15.45 -5.39
C GLU A 15 -4.07 -14.03 -4.86
N ARG A 16 -5.30 -13.54 -4.91
CA ARG A 16 -5.61 -12.17 -4.49
C ARG A 16 -5.57 -12.10 -2.98
N LYS A 17 -4.74 -11.19 -2.47
CA LYS A 17 -4.54 -10.98 -1.03
C LYS A 17 -4.86 -9.53 -0.72
N GLY A 18 -5.74 -9.30 0.24
CA GLY A 18 -6.03 -7.96 0.74
C GLY A 18 -4.77 -7.32 1.35
N PRO A 19 -4.76 -5.98 1.51
CA PRO A 19 -3.66 -5.29 2.14
C PRO A 19 -3.51 -5.71 3.60
N ILE A 20 -2.29 -6.04 4.01
CA ILE A 20 -1.88 -6.23 5.40
C ILE A 20 -0.82 -5.21 5.76
N PHE A 21 -0.85 -4.69 6.98
CA PHE A 21 0.25 -3.88 7.49
C PHE A 21 1.44 -4.76 7.82
N LEU A 22 2.57 -4.49 7.18
CA LEU A 22 3.87 -5.02 7.59
C LEU A 22 4.53 -4.11 8.62
N ARG A 23 4.25 -2.80 8.55
CA ARG A 23 4.68 -1.81 9.55
C ARG A 23 3.61 -0.75 9.70
N GLU A 24 3.04 -0.69 10.90
CA GLU A 24 2.04 0.30 11.27
C GLU A 24 2.70 1.62 11.70
N PRO A 25 2.04 2.77 11.43
CA PRO A 25 2.44 4.05 11.99
C PRO A 25 2.32 4.06 13.53
N PRO A 26 3.29 4.64 14.25
CA PRO A 26 3.14 4.87 15.69
C PRO A 26 1.95 5.79 15.99
N HIS A 27 1.24 5.52 17.09
CA HIS A 27 0.11 6.34 17.55
C HIS A 27 0.51 7.76 18.00
N ARG A 28 1.79 7.97 18.32
CA ARG A 28 2.38 9.25 18.71
C ARG A 28 3.80 9.32 18.20
N ILE A 29 4.18 10.48 17.66
CA ILE A 29 5.53 10.79 17.20
C ILE A 29 5.93 12.13 17.79
N ASP A 30 7.07 12.15 18.47
CA ASP A 30 7.68 13.37 18.96
C ASP A 30 8.78 13.80 17.98
N PHE A 31 8.77 15.07 17.59
CA PHE A 31 9.73 15.62 16.64
C PHE A 31 10.10 17.06 17.00
N SER A 32 11.27 17.50 16.55
CA SER A 32 11.70 18.89 16.69
C SER A 32 11.56 19.61 15.36
N ASN A 33 11.37 20.94 15.38
CA ASN A 33 11.29 21.74 14.16
C ASN A 33 12.58 21.71 13.33
N SER A 34 13.73 21.44 13.95
CA SER A 34 15.03 21.41 13.26
C SER A 34 15.34 20.05 12.62
N THR A 35 14.79 18.95 13.14
CA THR A 35 15.07 17.60 12.63
C THR A 35 13.90 16.97 11.87
N GLY A 36 12.66 17.40 12.13
CA GLY A 36 11.46 16.75 11.62
C GLY A 36 11.32 15.30 12.09
N ALA A 37 10.44 14.54 11.43
CA ALA A 37 10.26 13.10 11.63
C ALA A 37 9.70 12.42 10.38
N ILE A 38 9.88 11.10 10.31
CA ILE A 38 9.31 10.22 9.28
C ILE A 38 8.26 9.33 9.94
N VAL A 39 7.08 9.25 9.34
CA VAL A 39 6.00 8.35 9.76
C VAL A 39 5.98 7.12 8.84
N PRO A 40 6.49 5.96 9.27
CA PRO A 40 6.56 4.80 8.40
C PRO A 40 5.21 4.10 8.29
N CYS A 41 4.81 3.74 7.07
CA CYS A 41 3.66 2.87 6.79
C CYS A 41 4.03 1.92 5.65
N ILE A 42 4.02 0.62 5.92
CA ILE A 42 4.34 -0.40 4.92
C ILE A 42 3.20 -1.40 4.88
N ALA A 43 2.65 -1.61 3.68
CA ALA A 43 1.59 -2.58 3.43
C ALA A 43 1.99 -3.54 2.30
N SER A 44 1.47 -4.76 2.35
CA SER A 44 1.64 -5.78 1.32
C SER A 44 0.29 -6.36 0.93
N GLY A 45 0.14 -6.75 -0.33
CA GLY A 45 -1.08 -7.30 -0.87
C GLY A 45 -0.88 -7.71 -2.32
N THR A 46 -1.90 -8.31 -2.92
CA THR A 46 -1.85 -8.72 -4.32
C THR A 46 -3.19 -8.37 -4.99
N PRO A 47 -3.23 -7.32 -5.84
CA PRO A 47 -2.12 -6.46 -6.29
C PRO A 47 -1.50 -5.60 -5.17
N ASN A 48 -0.30 -5.08 -5.41
CA ASN A 48 0.44 -4.27 -4.43
C ASN A 48 -0.39 -3.03 -4.02
N PRO A 49 -0.62 -2.79 -2.71
CA PRO A 49 -1.48 -1.71 -2.26
C PRO A 49 -0.87 -0.32 -2.51
N GLN A 50 -1.75 0.67 -2.66
CA GLN A 50 -1.41 2.09 -2.60
C GLN A 50 -1.62 2.59 -1.17
N VAL A 51 -0.66 3.35 -0.64
CA VAL A 51 -0.73 3.95 0.71
C VAL A 51 -1.03 5.44 0.57
N THR A 52 -2.15 5.87 1.17
CA THR A 52 -2.60 7.28 1.13
C THR A 52 -2.78 7.80 2.55
N TRP A 53 -2.38 9.05 2.78
CA TRP A 53 -2.49 9.71 4.08
C TRP A 53 -3.61 10.73 4.13
N TYR A 54 -4.33 10.74 5.25
CA TYR A 54 -5.42 11.66 5.52
C TYR A 54 -5.23 12.34 6.88
N THR A 55 -5.66 13.59 6.97
CA THR A 55 -5.84 14.28 8.24
C THR A 55 -6.90 13.57 9.09
N ARG A 56 -6.93 13.84 10.40
CA ARG A 56 -7.98 13.33 11.29
C ARG A 56 -9.41 13.66 10.82
N GLY A 57 -9.57 14.75 10.06
CA GLY A 57 -10.86 15.15 9.47
C GLY A 57 -11.22 14.41 8.18
N GLY A 58 -10.38 13.47 7.71
CA GLY A 58 -10.62 12.72 6.47
C GLY A 58 -10.23 13.47 5.19
N LEU A 59 -9.59 14.64 5.30
CA LEU A 59 -9.06 15.37 4.15
C LEU A 59 -7.69 14.81 3.73
N PRO A 60 -7.38 14.69 2.43
CA PRO A 60 -6.06 14.23 1.98
C PRO A 60 -4.96 15.19 2.47
N ILE A 61 -3.83 14.64 2.89
CA ILE A 61 -2.66 15.46 3.23
C ILE A 61 -2.04 15.95 1.92
N SER A 62 -1.92 17.26 1.76
CA SER A 62 -1.12 17.88 0.70
C SER A 62 0.31 18.10 1.19
N GLU A 63 1.26 18.16 0.25
CA GLU A 63 2.58 18.69 0.54
C GLU A 63 2.46 20.05 1.23
N VAL A 64 3.23 20.25 2.29
CA VAL A 64 3.30 21.56 2.94
C VAL A 64 4.09 22.47 2.00
N ALA A 65 3.44 23.52 1.48
CA ALA A 65 4.08 24.45 0.58
C ALA A 65 5.34 25.06 1.21
N GLY A 66 6.51 24.80 0.62
CA GLY A 66 7.78 25.42 1.00
C GLY A 66 8.78 24.54 1.75
N LEU A 67 8.52 23.25 1.97
CA LEU A 67 9.58 22.33 2.42
C LEU A 67 10.41 21.83 1.23
N ARG A 68 11.72 22.01 1.31
CA ARG A 68 12.73 21.52 0.36
C ARG A 68 13.83 20.81 1.12
#